data_AF-R6GS06-F1
#
_entry.id   AF-R6GS06-F1
#
_cell.length_a   1.000
_cell.length_b   1.000
_cell.length_c   1.000
_cell.angle_alpha   90.00
_cell.angle_beta   90.00
_cell.angle_gamma   90.00
#
_symmetry.space_group_name_H-M   'P 1'
#
loop_
_entity.id
_entity.type
_entity.pdbx_description
1 polymer ?
#
loop_
_entity_poly.entity_id
_entity_poly.type
_entity_poly.pdbx_seq_one_letter_code
_entity_poly.pdbx_strand_id
1 'polypeptide(L)'
;MQDKNQNNIEETSYTNPRDVEPVVIGELRKEKIGRPMIVIELAVLFVIVLVGLPMINSMMNDENSVLYKFLNGNSSSNTNVTTKQVFVDAKKEQPLLKTTSMKTGNIILKNFLLYNNTIKMTISSYNDIINLDEDEYYFEILSNQNSSKIAYVKLTGTYDYQEKELEFKTNVNFNSNMTYLGKVVLMTDDDYPEYKLETDESGIGNLTCKKDDRELDYVFSSDKLISFSDTNIVKKAGLTDEDYLSVLGDYKTLASNLGKSATLEETSDGILFKASVDLEKDTVPESVKDYNYYVVNTNVKKIYYSMTGKGFDCK
;
A
#
# COMPACT_ATOMS: atom_id res chain seq x y z
N MET A 1 -31.48 -83.10 45.98
CA MET A 1 -31.54 -81.77 45.34
C MET A 1 -30.20 -81.09 45.64
N GLN A 2 -29.17 -81.37 44.81
CA GLN A 2 -28.47 -80.42 43.88
C GLN A 2 -27.86 -79.21 44.62
N ASP A 3 -26.55 -78.87 44.61
CA ASP A 3 -25.33 -79.42 44.00
C ASP A 3 -24.08 -78.97 44.82
N LYS A 4 -23.08 -79.86 44.85
CA LYS A 4 -21.65 -79.95 45.31
C LYS A 4 -20.73 -78.81 45.89
N ASN A 5 -19.90 -79.30 46.85
CA ASN A 5 -18.43 -79.15 47.10
C ASN A 5 -17.78 -77.82 47.59
N GLN A 6 -16.67 -77.77 48.35
CA GLN A 6 -15.95 -78.63 49.34
C GLN A 6 -14.68 -77.86 49.85
N ASN A 7 -14.44 -77.87 51.17
CA ASN A 7 -13.19 -77.90 51.99
C ASN A 7 -11.84 -77.16 51.65
N ASN A 8 -11.20 -76.59 52.71
CA ASN A 8 -9.86 -76.87 53.32
C ASN A 8 -8.82 -75.71 53.55
N ILE A 9 -8.28 -75.67 54.81
CA ILE A 9 -6.92 -75.30 55.37
C ILE A 9 -6.34 -73.85 55.27
N GLU A 10 -5.69 -73.33 56.34
CA GLU A 10 -4.42 -72.50 56.39
C GLU A 10 -4.13 -72.03 57.85
N GLU A 11 -2.96 -72.14 58.51
CA GLU A 11 -1.54 -71.70 58.37
C GLU A 11 -1.19 -70.29 58.96
N THR A 12 -0.10 -70.21 59.74
CA THR A 12 0.36 -69.05 60.56
C THR A 12 0.99 -67.90 59.76
N SER A 13 0.85 -66.64 60.19
CA SER A 13 1.51 -65.48 59.58
C SER A 13 2.09 -64.45 60.58
N TYR A 14 3.18 -63.85 60.13
CA TYR A 14 4.20 -63.03 60.78
C TYR A 14 3.77 -61.54 60.92
N THR A 15 3.98 -60.90 62.09
CA THR A 15 3.71 -59.46 62.27
C THR A 15 4.91 -58.58 61.85
N ASN A 16 4.61 -57.57 61.03
CA ASN A 16 5.55 -56.72 60.30
C ASN A 16 6.18 -55.65 61.21
N PRO A 17 7.50 -55.40 61.18
CA PRO A 17 8.16 -54.36 61.99
C PRO A 17 7.85 -52.90 61.56
N ARG A 18 6.72 -52.67 60.87
CA ARG A 18 6.24 -51.35 60.43
C ARG A 18 5.25 -50.69 61.39
N ASP A 19 4.86 -51.36 62.47
CA ASP A 19 3.84 -50.86 63.41
C ASP A 19 4.43 -50.34 64.74
N VAL A 20 5.60 -49.67 64.70
CA VAL A 20 6.17 -48.96 65.86
C VAL A 20 6.49 -47.52 65.48
N GLU A 21 5.71 -46.57 65.97
CA GLU A 21 5.85 -45.14 65.68
C GLU A 21 7.08 -44.52 66.38
N PRO A 22 7.89 -43.70 65.70
CA PRO A 22 9.01 -42.98 66.30
C PRO A 22 8.56 -41.69 67.01
N VAL A 23 8.98 -41.51 68.27
CA VAL A 23 8.85 -40.25 69.03
C VAL A 23 9.95 -39.28 68.59
N VAL A 24 9.57 -38.14 68.02
CA VAL A 24 10.50 -37.08 67.58
C VAL A 24 10.98 -36.27 68.79
N ILE A 25 12.28 -36.38 69.11
CA ILE A 25 12.97 -35.55 70.11
C ILE A 25 13.57 -34.33 69.41
N GLY A 26 12.89 -33.18 69.51
CA GLY A 26 13.45 -31.87 69.18
C GLY A 26 13.43 -31.49 67.69
N GLU A 27 12.54 -30.58 67.33
CA GLU A 27 12.49 -29.97 66.00
C GLU A 27 13.41 -28.72 65.98
N LEU A 28 14.44 -28.73 65.14
CA LEU A 28 15.28 -27.55 64.89
C LEU A 28 14.43 -26.48 64.18
N ARG A 29 14.23 -25.32 64.82
CA ARG A 29 13.62 -24.15 64.16
C ARG A 29 14.49 -23.75 62.97
N LYS A 30 14.10 -24.14 61.77
CA LYS A 30 14.57 -23.49 60.55
C LYS A 30 13.95 -22.09 60.52
N GLU A 31 14.75 -21.10 60.92
CA GLU A 31 14.44 -19.70 60.62
C GLU A 31 14.18 -19.58 59.12
N LYS A 32 13.01 -19.05 58.76
CA LYS A 32 12.63 -18.79 57.37
C LYS A 32 13.67 -17.84 56.77
N ILE A 33 14.49 -18.36 55.86
CA ILE A 33 15.22 -17.57 54.87
C ILE A 33 14.23 -16.54 54.29
N GLY A 34 14.56 -15.26 54.49
CA GLY A 34 13.74 -14.13 54.10
C GLY A 34 13.31 -14.23 52.64
N ARG A 35 12.03 -13.96 52.38
CA ARG A 35 11.36 -14.17 51.09
C ARG A 35 12.17 -13.52 49.95
N PRO A 36 12.83 -14.28 49.06
CA PRO A 36 13.62 -13.71 47.97
C PRO A 36 12.76 -12.90 46.99
N MET A 37 11.45 -13.16 46.96
CA MET A 37 10.49 -12.42 46.15
C MET A 37 10.43 -10.92 46.48
N ILE A 38 10.52 -10.54 47.77
CA ILE A 38 10.45 -9.12 48.17
C ILE A 38 11.71 -8.36 47.70
N VAL A 39 12.87 -9.01 47.75
CA VAL A 39 14.13 -8.42 47.30
C VAL A 39 14.12 -8.20 45.78
N ILE A 40 13.55 -9.15 45.03
CA ILE A 40 13.39 -9.03 43.57
C ILE A 40 12.39 -7.93 43.22
N GLU A 41 11.27 -7.84 43.93
CA GLU A 41 10.25 -6.81 43.69
C GLU A 41 10.79 -5.41 43.98
N LEU A 42 11.55 -5.24 45.07
CA LEU A 42 12.24 -3.99 45.37
C LEU A 42 13.31 -3.66 44.31
N ALA A 43 14.06 -4.65 43.82
CA ALA A 43 15.07 -4.43 42.78
C ALA A 43 14.45 -3.99 41.45
N VAL A 44 13.32 -4.59 41.04
CA VAL A 44 12.58 -4.19 39.83
C VAL A 44 12.03 -2.77 39.96
N LEU A 45 11.45 -2.43 41.12
CA LEU A 45 11.00 -1.06 41.42
C LEU A 45 12.17 -0.07 41.35
N PHE A 46 13.33 -0.45 41.88
CA PHE A 46 14.52 0.41 41.85
C PHE A 46 15.01 0.66 40.43
N VAL A 47 15.00 -0.36 39.55
CA VAL A 47 15.35 -0.22 38.13
C VAL A 47 14.36 0.67 37.39
N ILE A 48 13.05 0.51 37.63
CA ILE A 48 12.01 1.36 37.04
C ILE A 48 12.21 2.82 37.46
N VAL A 49 12.54 3.08 38.73
CA VAL A 49 12.79 4.43 39.22
C VAL A 49 14.09 5.02 38.66
N LEU A 50 15.16 4.23 38.58
CA LEU A 50 16.46 4.67 38.05
C LEU A 50 16.42 5.00 36.55
N VAL A 51 15.64 4.29 35.76
CA VAL A 51 15.46 4.56 34.32
C VAL A 51 14.34 5.57 34.08
N GLY A 52 13.27 5.49 34.87
CA GLY A 52 12.10 6.35 34.75
C GLY A 52 12.37 7.80 35.15
N LEU A 53 13.14 8.06 36.21
CA LEU A 53 13.42 9.44 36.66
C LEU A 53 14.20 10.27 35.62
N PRO A 54 15.28 9.77 34.99
CA PRO A 54 15.95 10.49 33.90
C PRO A 54 15.03 10.76 32.72
N MET A 55 14.18 9.80 32.35
CA MET A 55 13.23 9.92 31.23
C MET A 55 12.11 10.92 31.54
N ILE A 56 11.57 10.92 32.76
CA ILE A 56 10.60 11.92 33.21
C ILE A 56 11.25 13.30 33.27
N ASN A 57 12.50 13.40 33.74
CA ASN A 57 13.24 14.66 33.76
C ASN A 57 13.53 15.19 32.35
N SER A 58 13.86 14.33 31.38
CA SER A 58 13.98 14.76 29.98
C SER A 58 12.62 15.17 29.41
N MET A 59 11.55 14.46 29.74
CA MET A 59 10.19 14.77 29.32
C MET A 59 9.58 16.00 30.00
N MET A 60 10.10 16.43 31.15
CA MET A 60 9.75 17.68 31.86
C MET A 60 10.60 18.87 31.42
N ASN A 61 11.73 18.66 30.75
CA ASN A 61 12.58 19.74 30.25
C ASN A 61 12.53 19.88 28.72
N ASP A 62 11.86 18.97 28.03
CA ASP A 62 11.60 19.04 26.59
C ASP A 62 10.24 19.71 26.34
N GLU A 63 10.26 20.89 25.73
CA GLU A 63 9.05 21.66 25.41
C GLU A 63 8.09 20.91 24.45
N ASN A 64 8.60 19.95 23.69
CA ASN A 64 7.80 19.16 22.77
C ASN A 64 7.17 17.91 23.40
N SER A 65 7.63 17.50 24.58
CA SER A 65 7.14 16.34 25.31
C SER A 65 5.70 16.53 25.80
N VAL A 66 4.91 15.45 25.72
CA VAL A 66 3.51 15.40 26.17
C VAL A 66 3.38 15.75 27.66
N LEU A 67 4.34 15.30 28.48
CA LEU A 67 4.32 15.51 29.93
C LEU A 67 4.56 16.99 30.29
N TYR A 68 5.49 17.67 29.59
CA TYR A 68 5.74 19.10 29.76
C TYR A 68 4.51 19.94 29.38
N LYS A 69 3.88 19.63 28.24
CA LYS A 69 2.66 20.31 27.75
C LYS A 69 1.47 20.14 28.71
N PHE A 70 1.40 19.00 29.42
CA PHE A 70 0.37 18.73 30.41
C PHE A 70 0.60 19.47 31.74
N LEU A 71 1.85 19.57 32.21
CA LEU A 71 2.19 20.17 33.51
C LEU A 71 2.33 21.70 33.46
N ASN A 72 2.87 22.25 32.37
CA ASN A 72 3.13 23.70 32.23
C ASN A 72 2.09 24.43 31.36
N GLY A 73 1.04 23.73 30.93
CA GLY A 73 -0.05 24.29 30.14
C GLY A 73 -0.97 25.21 30.96
N ASN A 74 -0.53 26.43 31.26
CA ASN A 74 -1.39 27.48 31.79
C ASN A 74 -2.29 28.02 30.67
N SER A 75 -3.59 28.17 30.94
CA SER A 75 -4.61 28.61 29.99
C SER A 75 -4.27 29.94 29.30
N SER A 76 -3.80 29.83 28.06
CA SER A 76 -4.06 30.78 26.99
C SER A 76 -4.52 29.96 25.80
N SER A 77 -5.84 29.88 25.67
CA SER A 77 -6.54 29.19 24.61
C SER A 77 -6.29 29.89 23.27
N ASN A 78 -5.16 29.56 22.65
CA ASN A 78 -5.07 29.38 21.21
C ASN A 78 -4.96 27.87 20.95
N THR A 79 -6.00 27.14 21.33
CA THR A 79 -6.29 25.88 20.68
C THR A 79 -6.58 26.21 19.22
N ASN A 80 -5.57 26.03 18.35
CA ASN A 80 -5.85 25.49 17.03
C ASN A 80 -6.51 24.14 17.30
N VAL A 81 -7.83 24.18 17.46
CA VAL A 81 -8.68 23.01 17.28
C VAL A 81 -8.24 22.48 15.93
N THR A 82 -7.56 21.34 15.90
CA THR A 82 -7.54 20.50 14.69
C THR A 82 -9.00 20.15 14.48
N THR A 83 -9.69 21.00 13.74
CA THR A 83 -11.00 20.71 13.18
C THR A 83 -10.82 19.38 12.49
N LYS A 84 -11.49 18.35 13.02
CA LYS A 84 -11.59 17.04 12.39
C LYS A 84 -11.96 17.32 10.94
N GLN A 85 -10.99 17.22 10.03
CA GLN A 85 -11.18 17.65 8.65
C GLN A 85 -12.33 16.80 8.10
N VAL A 86 -13.47 17.44 7.86
CA VAL A 86 -14.68 16.70 7.47
C VAL A 86 -14.47 16.30 6.01
N PHE A 87 -14.02 15.07 5.81
CA PHE A 87 -13.92 14.52 4.47
C PHE A 87 -15.33 14.26 3.93
N VAL A 88 -15.61 14.82 2.76
CA VAL A 88 -16.79 14.41 1.99
C VAL A 88 -16.53 13.09 1.29
N ASP A 89 -17.59 12.35 0.97
CA ASP A 89 -17.48 11.06 0.29
C ASP A 89 -17.02 11.24 -1.15
N ALA A 90 -15.82 10.76 -1.47
CA ALA A 90 -15.23 10.86 -2.80
C ALA A 90 -15.93 9.98 -3.83
N LYS A 91 -16.75 9.00 -3.43
CA LYS A 91 -17.54 8.19 -4.39
C LYS A 91 -18.70 8.96 -4.99
N LYS A 92 -19.07 10.09 -4.38
CA LYS A 92 -20.14 10.98 -4.84
C LYS A 92 -19.55 12.18 -5.57
N GLU A 93 -20.35 12.83 -6.39
CA GLU A 93 -19.96 14.07 -7.07
C GLU A 93 -19.71 15.16 -6.03
N GLN A 94 -18.50 15.74 -6.06
CA GLN A 94 -18.08 16.83 -5.18
C GLN A 94 -17.56 18.01 -6.00
N PRO A 95 -17.82 19.26 -5.58
CA PRO A 95 -17.21 20.42 -6.23
C PRO A 95 -15.70 20.41 -6.02
N LEU A 96 -14.94 20.61 -7.11
CA LEU A 96 -13.48 20.62 -7.10
C LEU A 96 -12.97 22.02 -6.76
N LEU A 97 -12.88 22.29 -5.46
CA LEU A 97 -12.39 23.55 -4.89
C LEU A 97 -11.13 23.31 -4.07
N LYS A 98 -10.32 24.36 -3.85
CA LYS A 98 -9.16 24.29 -2.95
C LYS A 98 -9.52 23.86 -1.53
N THR A 99 -10.74 24.19 -1.08
CA THR A 99 -11.26 23.84 0.25
C THR A 99 -11.87 22.45 0.32
N THR A 100 -12.13 21.80 -0.81
CA THR A 100 -12.70 20.45 -0.84
C THR A 100 -11.65 19.45 -0.38
N SER A 101 -12.01 18.63 0.59
CA SER A 101 -11.25 17.45 1.02
C SER A 101 -12.18 16.26 0.97
N MET A 102 -11.87 15.27 0.15
CA MET A 102 -12.71 14.10 -0.07
C MET A 102 -11.95 12.81 0.18
N LYS A 103 -12.67 11.76 0.58
CA LYS A 103 -12.09 10.47 0.94
C LYS A 103 -12.93 9.30 0.41
N THR A 104 -12.27 8.25 -0.05
CA THR A 104 -12.86 6.92 -0.27
C THR A 104 -11.87 5.85 0.17
N GLY A 105 -12.30 4.91 1.02
CA GLY A 105 -11.39 3.92 1.60
C GLY A 105 -10.20 4.62 2.29
N ASN A 106 -8.98 4.28 1.87
CA ASN A 106 -7.76 4.91 2.35
C ASN A 106 -7.29 6.10 1.50
N ILE A 107 -7.92 6.39 0.37
CA ILE A 107 -7.52 7.47 -0.54
C ILE A 107 -8.09 8.80 -0.05
N ILE A 108 -7.23 9.79 0.16
CA ILE A 108 -7.60 11.19 0.43
C ILE A 108 -7.19 12.04 -0.75
N LEU A 109 -8.11 12.88 -1.23
CA LEU A 109 -7.85 13.87 -2.28
C LEU A 109 -8.28 15.25 -1.81
N LYS A 110 -7.45 16.26 -2.03
CA LYS A 110 -7.73 17.65 -1.63
C LYS A 110 -7.00 18.68 -2.48
N ASN A 111 -7.19 19.96 -2.15
CA ASN A 111 -6.49 21.10 -2.77
C ASN A 111 -6.62 21.14 -4.31
N PHE A 112 -7.85 20.94 -4.81
CA PHE A 112 -8.07 20.86 -6.25
C PHE A 112 -7.86 22.22 -6.93
N LEU A 113 -7.12 22.21 -8.03
CA LEU A 113 -6.95 23.36 -8.91
C LEU A 113 -6.97 22.89 -10.37
N LEU A 114 -7.92 23.40 -11.14
CA LEU A 114 -8.08 23.08 -12.56
C LEU A 114 -7.88 24.36 -13.37
N TYR A 115 -6.94 24.32 -14.32
CA TYR A 115 -6.62 25.46 -15.18
C TYR A 115 -5.98 24.99 -16.46
N ASN A 116 -6.29 25.66 -17.58
CA ASN A 116 -5.80 25.27 -18.90
C ASN A 116 -6.01 23.77 -19.10
N ASN A 117 -4.98 23.03 -19.50
CA ASN A 117 -5.03 21.59 -19.66
C ASN A 117 -4.59 20.80 -18.42
N THR A 118 -4.61 21.41 -17.23
CA THR A 118 -3.95 20.88 -16.03
C THR A 118 -4.93 20.67 -14.88
N ILE A 119 -4.79 19.52 -14.21
CA ILE A 119 -5.44 19.19 -12.95
C ILE A 119 -4.36 19.05 -11.89
N LYS A 120 -4.44 19.85 -10.84
CA LYS A 120 -3.63 19.70 -9.63
C LYS A 120 -4.48 19.24 -8.46
N MET A 121 -3.93 18.34 -7.67
CA MET A 121 -4.50 17.89 -6.40
C MET A 121 -3.42 17.36 -5.48
N THR A 122 -3.72 17.31 -4.20
CA THR A 122 -2.91 16.61 -3.20
C THR A 122 -3.56 15.26 -2.92
N ILE A 123 -2.74 14.22 -2.89
CA ILE A 123 -3.13 12.87 -2.49
C ILE A 123 -2.36 12.43 -1.25
N SER A 124 -3.01 11.64 -0.41
CA SER A 124 -2.37 10.91 0.68
C SER A 124 -3.21 9.69 1.05
N SER A 125 -2.65 8.85 1.90
CA SER A 125 -3.35 7.75 2.53
C SER A 125 -3.83 8.11 3.94
N TYR A 126 -4.98 7.57 4.33
CA TYR A 126 -5.57 7.82 5.65
C TYR A 126 -4.91 7.04 6.79
N ASN A 127 -4.60 5.75 6.59
CA ASN A 127 -4.14 4.86 7.68
C ASN A 127 -2.87 4.08 7.32
N ASP A 128 -2.81 3.49 6.12
CA ASP A 128 -1.76 2.55 5.72
C ASP A 128 -1.11 2.97 4.40
N ILE A 129 0.03 2.39 4.05
CA ILE A 129 0.59 2.59 2.71
C ILE A 129 -0.38 1.96 1.69
N ILE A 130 -0.79 2.74 0.67
CA ILE A 130 -1.60 2.27 -0.45
C ILE A 130 -0.77 2.29 -1.72
N ASN A 131 -0.88 1.23 -2.52
CA ASN A 131 -0.33 1.19 -3.88
C ASN A 131 -1.48 1.27 -4.88
N LEU A 132 -1.67 2.44 -5.49
CA LEU A 132 -2.76 2.67 -6.43
C LEU A 132 -2.50 2.10 -7.82
N ASP A 133 -1.29 1.62 -8.10
CA ASP A 133 -1.01 0.93 -9.36
C ASP A 133 -1.62 -0.48 -9.43
N GLU A 134 -1.93 -1.08 -8.28
CA GLU A 134 -2.56 -2.42 -8.18
C GLU A 134 -4.08 -2.39 -8.35
N ASP A 135 -4.69 -1.20 -8.23
CA ASP A 135 -6.14 -1.02 -8.25
C ASP A 135 -6.60 -0.16 -9.45
N GLU A 136 -7.85 -0.34 -9.85
CA GLU A 136 -8.46 0.38 -10.98
C GLU A 136 -9.22 1.63 -10.51
N TYR A 137 -8.56 2.47 -9.71
CA TYR A 137 -9.14 3.74 -9.25
C TYR A 137 -8.94 4.86 -10.27
N TYR A 138 -10.03 5.53 -10.59
CA TYR A 138 -10.05 6.67 -11.50
C TYR A 138 -10.68 7.87 -10.81
N PHE A 139 -10.04 9.02 -10.96
CA PHE A 139 -10.64 10.30 -10.63
C PHE A 139 -11.32 10.87 -11.88
N GLU A 140 -12.65 10.89 -11.88
CA GLU A 140 -13.46 11.44 -12.96
C GLU A 140 -13.76 12.92 -12.68
N ILE A 141 -13.66 13.73 -13.74
CA ILE A 141 -13.98 15.15 -13.73
C ILE A 141 -15.21 15.35 -14.60
N LEU A 142 -16.22 16.00 -14.04
CA LEU A 142 -17.51 16.23 -14.69
C LEU A 142 -17.80 17.72 -14.82
N SER A 143 -18.56 18.05 -15.86
CA SER A 143 -19.14 19.37 -16.02
C SER A 143 -20.21 19.61 -14.95
N ASN A 144 -20.15 20.75 -14.27
CA ASN A 144 -21.17 21.13 -13.29
C ASN A 144 -22.53 21.51 -13.91
N GLN A 145 -22.61 21.67 -15.24
CA GLN A 145 -23.86 22.06 -15.91
C GLN A 145 -24.81 20.86 -16.14
N ASN A 146 -24.25 19.68 -16.39
CA ASN A 146 -25.00 18.49 -16.83
C ASN A 146 -24.45 17.18 -16.27
N SER A 147 -23.48 17.23 -15.35
CA SER A 147 -22.77 16.07 -14.79
C SER A 147 -22.18 15.12 -15.85
N SER A 148 -21.92 15.60 -17.07
CA SER A 148 -21.24 14.76 -18.07
C SER A 148 -19.75 14.66 -17.76
N LYS A 149 -19.18 13.46 -17.84
CA LYS A 149 -17.73 13.25 -17.74
C LYS A 149 -17.02 14.02 -18.87
N ILE A 150 -16.04 14.84 -18.50
CA ILE A 150 -15.22 15.62 -19.43
C ILE A 150 -13.78 15.12 -19.47
N ALA A 151 -13.24 14.68 -18.33
CA ALA A 151 -11.89 14.14 -18.24
C ALA A 151 -11.85 13.07 -17.14
N TYR A 152 -10.78 12.29 -17.15
CA TYR A 152 -10.51 11.33 -16.10
C TYR A 152 -9.01 11.13 -15.98
N VAL A 153 -8.59 10.65 -14.81
CA VAL A 153 -7.20 10.34 -14.49
C VAL A 153 -7.18 9.01 -13.77
N LYS A 154 -6.31 8.08 -14.18
CA LYS A 154 -6.04 6.87 -13.40
C LYS A 154 -5.15 7.28 -12.22
N LEU A 155 -5.57 6.97 -11.01
CA LEU A 155 -4.76 7.21 -9.83
C LEU A 155 -3.68 6.13 -9.77
N THR A 156 -2.42 6.55 -9.71
CA THR A 156 -1.24 5.66 -9.75
C THR A 156 -0.24 6.07 -8.68
N GLY A 157 0.66 5.17 -8.30
CA GLY A 157 1.73 5.41 -7.34
C GLY A 157 1.42 4.91 -5.93
N THR A 158 2.46 4.94 -5.10
CA THR A 158 2.41 4.53 -3.69
C THR A 158 2.37 5.75 -2.75
N TYR A 159 1.39 5.76 -1.84
CA TYR A 159 1.12 6.86 -0.92
C TYR A 159 1.03 6.38 0.52
N ASP A 160 1.64 7.12 1.42
CA ASP A 160 1.52 6.98 2.86
C ASP A 160 0.72 8.18 3.41
N TYR A 161 0.82 8.44 4.72
CA TYR A 161 0.14 9.57 5.35
C TYR A 161 0.67 10.94 4.91
N GLN A 162 1.82 11.00 4.23
CA GLN A 162 2.40 12.25 3.74
C GLN A 162 1.69 12.70 2.47
N GLU A 163 1.43 14.00 2.45
CA GLU A 163 0.74 14.66 1.35
C GLU A 163 1.67 14.88 0.17
N LYS A 164 1.26 14.37 -1.00
CA LYS A 164 1.99 14.57 -2.25
C LYS A 164 1.14 15.39 -3.22
N GLU A 165 1.71 16.47 -3.75
CA GLU A 165 1.09 17.22 -4.85
C GLU A 165 1.28 16.43 -6.15
N LEU A 166 0.19 16.29 -6.90
CA LEU A 166 0.16 15.69 -8.22
C LEU A 166 -0.33 16.70 -9.24
N GLU A 167 0.26 16.65 -10.42
CA GLU A 167 -0.14 17.44 -11.58
C GLU A 167 -0.38 16.50 -12.77
N PHE A 168 -1.58 16.57 -13.34
CA PHE A 168 -1.98 15.79 -14.50
C PHE A 168 -2.29 16.72 -15.67
N LYS A 169 -1.77 16.37 -16.85
CA LYS A 169 -2.17 17.00 -18.12
C LYS A 169 -3.31 16.22 -18.75
N THR A 170 -4.27 16.94 -19.30
CA THR A 170 -5.43 16.36 -20.01
C THR A 170 -5.58 17.01 -21.38
N ASN A 171 -6.40 16.41 -22.25
CA ASN A 171 -6.72 17.00 -23.55
C ASN A 171 -7.85 18.05 -23.48
N VAL A 172 -8.38 18.32 -22.29
CA VAL A 172 -9.46 19.28 -22.06
C VAL A 172 -8.90 20.59 -21.56
N ASN A 173 -9.43 21.71 -22.05
CA ASN A 173 -9.08 23.03 -21.55
C ASN A 173 -10.10 23.51 -20.50
N PHE A 174 -9.69 23.52 -19.23
CA PHE A 174 -10.43 23.98 -18.07
C PHE A 174 -10.43 25.49 -17.95
N ASN A 175 -11.62 26.05 -17.74
CA ASN A 175 -11.79 27.46 -17.40
C ASN A 175 -11.65 27.62 -15.87
N SER A 176 -10.62 28.33 -15.44
CA SER A 176 -10.32 28.56 -14.02
C SER A 176 -11.42 29.32 -13.26
N ASN A 177 -12.33 30.00 -13.97
CA ASN A 177 -13.48 30.70 -13.38
C ASN A 177 -14.71 29.80 -13.19
N MET A 178 -14.67 28.55 -13.66
CA MET A 178 -15.76 27.59 -13.51
C MET A 178 -15.46 26.59 -12.41
N THR A 179 -16.50 26.21 -11.66
CA THR A 179 -16.42 25.05 -10.76
C THR A 179 -16.76 23.78 -11.54
N TYR A 180 -15.91 22.77 -11.39
CA TYR A 180 -16.12 21.43 -11.92
C TYR A 180 -16.52 20.48 -10.79
N LEU A 181 -17.14 19.36 -11.15
CA LEU A 181 -17.42 18.28 -10.20
C LEU A 181 -16.36 17.19 -10.38
N GLY A 182 -16.10 16.41 -9.34
CA GLY A 182 -15.30 15.21 -9.45
C GLY A 182 -15.72 14.14 -8.47
N LYS A 183 -15.36 12.90 -8.80
CA LYS A 183 -15.59 11.71 -7.98
C LYS A 183 -14.53 10.66 -8.26
N VAL A 184 -14.30 9.78 -7.31
CA VAL A 184 -13.42 8.62 -7.45
C VAL A 184 -14.27 7.39 -7.71
N VAL A 185 -13.93 6.67 -8.78
CA VAL A 185 -14.60 5.45 -9.22
C VAL A 185 -13.59 4.31 -9.19
N LEU A 186 -13.99 3.17 -8.62
CA LEU A 186 -13.29 1.91 -8.79
C LEU A 186 -13.94 1.20 -9.98
N MET A 187 -13.20 1.01 -11.07
CA MET A 187 -13.74 0.40 -12.28
C MET A 187 -13.60 -1.12 -12.27
N THR A 188 -14.61 -1.78 -12.83
CA THR A 188 -14.63 -3.21 -13.16
C THR A 188 -14.63 -3.39 -14.67
N ASP A 189 -14.46 -4.63 -15.15
CA ASP A 189 -14.32 -4.91 -16.58
C ASP A 189 -15.54 -4.47 -17.42
N ASP A 190 -16.73 -4.42 -16.82
CA ASP A 190 -17.97 -3.96 -17.46
C ASP A 190 -18.11 -2.43 -17.51
N ASP A 191 -17.39 -1.69 -16.68
CA ASP A 191 -17.52 -0.23 -16.56
C ASP A 191 -16.76 0.53 -17.67
N TYR A 192 -15.77 -0.12 -18.31
CA TYR A 192 -14.92 0.53 -19.30
C TYR A 192 -15.72 0.92 -20.54
N PRO A 193 -15.60 2.19 -21.01
CA PRO A 193 -16.25 2.64 -22.24
C PRO A 193 -15.86 1.77 -23.43
N GLU A 194 -16.80 1.55 -24.34
CA GLU A 194 -16.51 0.83 -25.58
C GLU A 194 -15.43 1.56 -26.39
N TYR A 195 -14.50 0.80 -26.94
CA TYR A 195 -13.42 1.29 -27.79
C TYR A 195 -13.27 0.34 -28.96
N LYS A 196 -13.27 0.90 -30.17
CA LYS A 196 -13.15 0.13 -31.41
C LYS A 196 -11.75 0.34 -31.98
N LEU A 197 -10.95 -0.71 -31.95
CA LEU A 197 -9.63 -0.72 -32.58
C LEU A 197 -9.78 -0.99 -34.08
N GLU A 198 -8.96 -0.32 -34.90
CA GLU A 198 -8.85 -0.66 -36.31
C GLU A 198 -8.00 -1.94 -36.45
N THR A 199 -8.53 -2.92 -37.17
CA THR A 199 -7.85 -4.21 -37.41
C THR A 199 -7.56 -4.39 -38.89
N ASP A 200 -6.52 -5.14 -39.19
CA ASP A 200 -6.22 -5.60 -40.54
C ASP A 200 -7.20 -6.71 -41.01
N GLU A 201 -6.98 -7.21 -42.23
CA GLU A 201 -7.79 -8.30 -42.82
C GLU A 201 -7.73 -9.61 -42.04
N SER A 202 -6.70 -9.79 -41.20
CA SER A 202 -6.53 -10.96 -40.34
C SER A 202 -7.19 -10.79 -38.97
N GLY A 203 -7.81 -9.63 -38.70
CA GLY A 203 -8.42 -9.32 -37.41
C GLY A 203 -7.40 -8.94 -36.33
N ILE A 204 -6.16 -8.58 -36.73
CA ILE A 204 -5.12 -8.11 -35.83
C ILE A 204 -5.13 -6.59 -35.79
N GLY A 205 -5.11 -6.01 -34.60
CA GLY A 205 -5.01 -4.57 -34.38
C GLY A 205 -3.87 -4.23 -33.44
N ASN A 206 -3.33 -3.03 -33.59
CA ASN A 206 -2.24 -2.53 -32.76
C ASN A 206 -2.65 -1.23 -32.07
N LEU A 207 -2.32 -1.09 -30.79
CA LEU A 207 -2.46 0.15 -30.04
C LEU A 207 -1.07 0.62 -29.58
N THR A 208 -0.63 1.75 -30.08
CA THR A 208 0.66 2.36 -29.71
C THR A 208 0.41 3.50 -28.73
N CYS A 209 0.94 3.38 -27.52
CA CYS A 209 0.83 4.36 -26.44
C CYS A 209 2.18 5.01 -26.15
N LYS A 210 2.28 6.34 -26.26
CA LYS A 210 3.51 7.10 -26.01
C LYS A 210 3.36 8.08 -24.86
N LYS A 211 4.36 8.14 -23.99
CA LYS A 211 4.48 9.15 -22.94
C LYS A 211 5.95 9.43 -22.69
N ASP A 212 6.32 10.71 -22.76
CA ASP A 212 7.70 11.16 -22.65
C ASP A 212 8.61 10.38 -23.64
N ASP A 213 9.66 9.73 -23.17
CA ASP A 213 10.58 8.92 -23.98
C ASP A 213 10.26 7.40 -23.94
N ARG A 214 9.03 7.03 -23.52
CA ARG A 214 8.53 5.64 -23.48
C ARG A 214 7.44 5.39 -24.52
N GLU A 215 7.53 4.25 -25.20
CA GLU A 215 6.61 3.77 -26.22
C GLU A 215 6.22 2.31 -25.92
N LEU A 216 4.92 2.06 -25.81
CA LEU A 216 4.33 0.75 -25.56
C LEU A 216 3.42 0.39 -26.73
N ASP A 217 3.72 -0.72 -27.41
CA ASP A 217 2.89 -1.25 -28.47
C ASP A 217 2.18 -2.51 -27.97
N TYR A 218 0.86 -2.53 -28.09
CA TYR A 218 0.03 -3.67 -27.73
C TYR A 218 -0.61 -4.25 -28.99
N VAL A 219 -0.52 -5.57 -29.15
CA VAL A 219 -1.11 -6.29 -30.29
C VAL A 219 -2.31 -7.08 -29.82
N PHE A 220 -3.40 -7.00 -30.58
CA PHE A 220 -4.68 -7.62 -30.24
C PHE A 220 -5.16 -8.53 -31.37
N SER A 221 -5.81 -9.64 -31.00
CA SER A 221 -6.65 -10.43 -31.88
C SER A 221 -8.07 -10.43 -31.32
N SER A 222 -9.07 -10.06 -32.11
CA SER A 222 -10.47 -9.98 -31.66
C SER A 222 -10.65 -9.19 -30.35
N ASP A 223 -10.05 -7.98 -30.28
CA ASP A 223 -10.06 -7.08 -29.11
C ASP A 223 -9.36 -7.62 -27.84
N LYS A 224 -8.61 -8.73 -27.96
CA LYS A 224 -7.93 -9.41 -26.86
C LYS A 224 -6.41 -9.35 -27.03
N LEU A 225 -5.71 -8.90 -26.00
CA LEU A 225 -4.25 -8.75 -26.02
C LEU A 225 -3.56 -10.11 -26.25
N ILE A 226 -2.65 -10.14 -27.23
CA ILE A 226 -1.83 -11.31 -27.57
C ILE A 226 -0.33 -11.07 -27.42
N SER A 227 0.15 -9.83 -27.51
CA SER A 227 1.56 -9.51 -27.27
C SER A 227 1.75 -8.02 -26.98
N PHE A 228 2.93 -7.67 -26.46
CA PHE A 228 3.34 -6.27 -26.35
C PHE A 228 4.84 -6.08 -26.56
N SER A 229 5.22 -4.85 -26.90
CA SER A 229 6.59 -4.36 -26.80
C SER A 229 6.68 -3.06 -26.02
N ASP A 230 7.80 -2.86 -25.35
CA ASP A 230 8.15 -1.64 -24.61
C ASP A 230 9.50 -1.14 -25.09
N THR A 231 9.58 0.13 -25.43
CA THR A 231 10.84 0.82 -25.66
C THR A 231 10.86 2.05 -24.76
N ASN A 232 11.87 2.15 -23.90
CA ASN A 232 12.08 3.34 -23.08
C ASN A 232 13.51 3.84 -23.18
N ILE A 233 13.66 5.15 -23.36
CA ILE A 233 14.95 5.84 -23.33
C ILE A 233 14.97 6.73 -22.11
N VAL A 234 15.82 6.41 -21.12
CA VAL A 234 16.03 7.31 -19.98
C VAL A 234 17.34 8.05 -20.19
N LYS A 235 17.23 9.37 -20.36
CA LYS A 235 18.40 10.26 -20.50
C LYS A 235 19.03 10.52 -19.13
N LYS A 236 20.37 10.48 -19.06
CA LYS A 236 21.11 10.90 -17.86
C LYS A 236 20.96 12.42 -17.62
N ALA A 237 20.86 13.20 -18.69
CA ALA A 237 20.66 14.64 -18.60
C ALA A 237 19.34 14.97 -17.88
N GLY A 238 19.44 15.67 -16.76
CA GLY A 238 18.28 16.06 -15.93
C GLY A 238 18.08 15.20 -14.68
N LEU A 239 18.87 14.15 -14.49
CA LEU A 239 18.90 13.34 -13.27
C LEU A 239 20.15 13.63 -12.44
N THR A 240 20.05 13.49 -11.12
CA THR A 240 21.25 13.38 -10.27
C THR A 240 21.92 12.02 -10.49
N ASP A 241 23.19 11.88 -10.08
CA ASP A 241 23.86 10.57 -10.18
C ASP A 241 23.16 9.50 -9.34
N GLU A 242 22.60 9.88 -8.19
CA GLU A 242 21.85 8.96 -7.31
C GLU A 242 20.54 8.52 -7.99
N ASP A 243 19.78 9.45 -8.56
CA ASP A 243 18.54 9.14 -9.28
C ASP A 243 18.82 8.25 -10.51
N TYR A 244 19.88 8.55 -11.26
CA TYR A 244 20.27 7.75 -12.41
C TYR A 244 20.63 6.31 -12.01
N LEU A 245 21.41 6.14 -10.93
CA LEU A 245 21.76 4.81 -10.42
C LEU A 245 20.55 4.03 -9.92
N SER A 246 19.59 4.71 -9.28
CA SER A 246 18.32 4.09 -8.87
C SER A 246 17.54 3.59 -10.09
N VAL A 247 17.32 4.44 -11.08
CA VAL A 247 16.58 4.08 -12.30
C VAL A 247 17.29 2.96 -13.07
N LEU A 248 18.62 3.00 -13.16
CA LEU A 248 19.42 1.93 -13.75
C LEU A 248 19.23 0.60 -13.00
N GLY A 249 19.17 0.63 -11.66
CA GLY A 249 18.91 -0.54 -10.82
C GLY A 249 17.52 -1.13 -11.06
N ASP A 250 16.50 -0.28 -11.18
CA ASP A 250 15.13 -0.69 -11.46
C ASP A 250 15.02 -1.38 -12.83
N TYR A 251 15.61 -0.79 -13.87
CA TYR A 251 15.63 -1.38 -15.22
C TYR A 251 16.48 -2.65 -15.31
N LYS A 252 17.60 -2.75 -14.57
CA LYS A 252 18.38 -4.00 -14.47
C LYS A 252 17.55 -5.12 -13.85
N THR A 253 16.80 -4.82 -12.80
CA THR A 253 15.89 -5.77 -12.15
C THR A 253 14.77 -6.18 -13.09
N LEU A 254 14.15 -5.23 -13.78
CA LEU A 254 13.09 -5.48 -14.75
C LEU A 254 13.57 -6.37 -15.91
N ALA A 255 14.70 -6.02 -16.52
CA ALA A 255 15.28 -6.82 -17.61
C ALA A 255 15.65 -8.23 -17.13
N SER A 256 16.25 -8.35 -15.95
CA SER A 256 16.56 -9.66 -15.35
C SER A 256 15.32 -10.51 -15.12
N ASN A 257 14.22 -9.91 -14.68
CA ASN A 257 12.96 -10.62 -14.42
C ASN A 257 12.27 -11.06 -15.71
N LEU A 258 12.36 -10.27 -16.78
CA LEU A 258 11.85 -10.64 -18.12
C LEU A 258 12.76 -11.62 -18.87
N GLY A 259 14.02 -11.74 -18.45
CA GLY A 259 14.99 -12.66 -19.04
C GLY A 259 15.26 -12.36 -20.51
N LYS A 260 15.03 -13.34 -21.39
CA LYS A 260 15.33 -13.23 -22.83
C LYS A 260 14.38 -12.28 -23.58
N SER A 261 13.27 -11.92 -22.97
CA SER A 261 12.26 -11.02 -23.56
C SER A 261 12.62 -9.54 -23.40
N ALA A 262 13.74 -9.21 -22.75
CA ALA A 262 14.18 -7.84 -22.56
C ALA A 262 15.68 -7.65 -22.76
N THR A 263 16.05 -6.44 -23.17
CA THR A 263 17.43 -5.97 -23.23
C THR A 263 17.55 -4.62 -22.53
N LEU A 264 18.72 -4.39 -21.93
CA LEU A 264 19.09 -3.13 -21.33
C LEU A 264 20.50 -2.78 -21.80
N GLU A 265 20.62 -1.63 -22.43
CA GLU A 265 21.88 -1.11 -22.94
C GLU A 265 22.16 0.25 -22.30
N GLU A 266 23.34 0.40 -21.68
CA GLU A 266 23.85 1.71 -21.30
C GLU A 266 24.43 2.38 -22.56
N THR A 267 23.94 3.57 -22.87
CA THR A 267 24.36 4.40 -24.01
C THR A 267 25.21 5.58 -23.52
N SER A 268 25.78 6.37 -24.44
CA SER A 268 26.51 7.60 -24.07
C SER A 268 25.65 8.59 -23.28
N ASP A 269 24.34 8.59 -23.51
CA ASP A 269 23.44 9.63 -23.03
C ASP A 269 22.44 9.13 -21.96
N GLY A 270 22.55 7.87 -21.54
CA GLY A 270 21.66 7.25 -20.55
C GLY A 270 21.44 5.76 -20.79
N ILE A 271 20.21 5.27 -20.65
CA ILE A 271 19.85 3.86 -20.88
C ILE A 271 18.80 3.70 -21.98
N LEU A 272 18.92 2.60 -22.73
CA LEU A 272 17.91 2.10 -23.64
C LEU A 272 17.40 0.76 -23.13
N PHE A 273 16.14 0.73 -22.74
CA PHE A 273 15.43 -0.49 -22.38
C PHE A 273 14.49 -0.90 -23.51
N LYS A 274 14.52 -2.19 -23.86
CA LYS A 274 13.59 -2.78 -24.81
C LYS A 274 13.04 -4.08 -24.25
N ALA A 275 11.74 -4.31 -24.41
CA ALA A 275 11.11 -5.59 -24.13
C ALA A 275 10.13 -5.98 -25.23
N SER A 276 9.97 -7.27 -25.46
CA SER A 276 8.95 -7.84 -26.34
C SER A 276 8.50 -9.19 -25.77
N VAL A 277 7.21 -9.30 -25.49
CA VAL A 277 6.61 -10.50 -24.89
C VAL A 277 5.46 -10.97 -25.77
N ASP A 278 5.58 -12.21 -26.25
CA ASP A 278 4.51 -12.93 -26.94
C ASP A 278 3.66 -13.66 -25.90
N LEU A 279 2.49 -13.12 -25.57
CA LEU A 279 1.66 -13.62 -24.49
C LEU A 279 0.87 -14.90 -24.87
N GLU A 280 0.91 -15.29 -26.14
CA GLU A 280 0.38 -16.60 -26.57
C GLU A 280 1.35 -17.74 -26.24
N LYS A 281 2.63 -17.42 -26.03
CA LYS A 281 3.70 -18.39 -25.71
C LYS A 281 4.21 -18.26 -24.27
N ASP A 282 4.26 -17.03 -23.77
CA ASP A 282 4.85 -16.68 -22.48
C ASP A 282 3.84 -15.94 -21.60
N THR A 283 4.14 -15.81 -20.31
CA THR A 283 3.37 -14.98 -19.37
C THR A 283 4.30 -13.96 -18.73
N VAL A 284 3.78 -12.76 -18.43
CA VAL A 284 4.52 -11.79 -17.62
C VAL A 284 4.82 -12.41 -16.25
N PRO A 285 6.09 -12.56 -15.84
CA PRO A 285 6.43 -13.14 -14.54
C PRO A 285 5.88 -12.30 -13.38
N GLU A 286 5.42 -12.94 -12.29
CA GLU A 286 4.88 -12.24 -11.11
C GLU A 286 5.87 -11.27 -10.43
N SER A 287 7.18 -11.49 -10.65
CA SER A 287 8.27 -10.64 -10.19
C SER A 287 8.38 -9.33 -10.97
N VAL A 288 7.76 -9.21 -12.14
CA VAL A 288 7.72 -7.98 -12.91
C VAL A 288 6.67 -7.04 -12.33
N LYS A 289 7.13 -5.88 -11.85
CA LYS A 289 6.29 -4.83 -11.25
C LYS A 289 6.17 -3.61 -12.16
N ASP A 290 5.83 -3.84 -13.43
CA ASP A 290 5.40 -2.77 -14.33
C ASP A 290 3.90 -2.91 -14.62
N TYR A 291 3.11 -1.99 -14.07
CA TYR A 291 1.65 -2.00 -14.15
C TYR A 291 1.10 -1.52 -15.50
N ASN A 292 1.95 -1.39 -16.51
CA ASN A 292 1.56 -1.26 -17.91
C ASN A 292 1.68 -2.60 -18.66
N TYR A 293 2.21 -3.65 -18.03
CA TYR A 293 2.26 -4.99 -18.63
C TYR A 293 1.02 -5.79 -18.24
N TYR A 294 0.09 -5.88 -19.17
CA TYR A 294 -1.18 -6.58 -18.99
C TYR A 294 -1.05 -8.07 -19.32
N VAL A 295 -1.94 -8.88 -18.74
CA VAL A 295 -2.00 -10.32 -19.01
C VAL A 295 -2.69 -10.61 -20.34
N VAL A 296 -2.45 -11.81 -20.89
CA VAL A 296 -3.12 -12.30 -22.10
C VAL A 296 -4.65 -12.17 -22.00
N ASN A 297 -5.31 -11.90 -23.12
CA ASN A 297 -6.77 -11.73 -23.20
C ASN A 297 -7.34 -10.51 -22.45
N THR A 298 -6.49 -9.60 -21.96
CA THR A 298 -6.97 -8.29 -21.50
C THR A 298 -7.65 -7.57 -22.66
N ASN A 299 -8.85 -7.02 -22.41
CA ASN A 299 -9.62 -6.35 -23.46
C ASN A 299 -8.97 -4.99 -23.83
N VAL A 300 -8.91 -4.68 -25.12
CA VAL A 300 -8.40 -3.41 -25.64
C VAL A 300 -9.03 -2.19 -24.97
N LYS A 301 -10.33 -2.20 -24.65
CA LYS A 301 -11.01 -1.06 -24.03
C LYS A 301 -10.45 -0.71 -22.65
N LYS A 302 -10.05 -1.73 -21.89
CA LYS A 302 -9.42 -1.58 -20.57
C LYS A 302 -8.01 -0.98 -20.70
N ILE A 303 -7.21 -1.51 -21.62
CA ILE A 303 -5.84 -1.03 -21.86
C ILE A 303 -5.89 0.41 -22.35
N TYR A 304 -6.71 0.72 -23.35
CA TYR A 304 -6.88 2.07 -23.88
C TYR A 304 -7.25 3.07 -22.77
N TYR A 305 -8.29 2.76 -21.99
CA TYR A 305 -8.76 3.65 -20.93
C TYR A 305 -7.73 3.81 -19.79
N SER A 306 -7.06 2.73 -19.39
CA SER A 306 -5.99 2.78 -18.37
C SER A 306 -4.81 3.63 -18.85
N MET A 307 -4.29 3.38 -20.05
CA MET A 307 -3.10 4.06 -20.58
C MET A 307 -3.34 5.55 -20.81
N THR A 308 -4.47 5.91 -21.43
CA THR A 308 -4.85 7.33 -21.61
C THR A 308 -5.15 8.01 -20.27
N GLY A 309 -5.74 7.30 -19.31
CA GLY A 309 -5.91 7.79 -17.93
C GLY A 309 -4.60 8.03 -17.17
N LYS A 310 -3.52 7.29 -17.52
CA LYS A 310 -2.15 7.53 -17.03
C LYS A 310 -1.43 8.67 -17.79
N GLY A 311 -2.08 9.26 -18.79
CA GLY A 311 -1.57 10.36 -19.60
C GLY A 311 -0.73 9.95 -20.81
N PHE A 312 -0.83 8.69 -21.26
CA PHE A 312 -0.25 8.30 -22.56
C PHE A 312 -1.12 8.80 -23.71
N ASP A 313 -0.47 9.21 -24.80
CA ASP A 313 -1.12 9.41 -26.11
C ASP A 313 -1.19 8.06 -26.82
N CYS A 314 -2.38 7.48 -26.92
CA CYS A 314 -2.61 6.16 -27.50
C CYS A 314 -3.36 6.26 -28.84
N LYS A 315 -2.80 5.63 -29.88
CA LYS A 315 -3.30 5.64 -31.26
C LYS A 315 -3.31 4.24 -31.86
#